data_AF-A0A9E2Z0P5-F1
#
_entry.id   AF-A0A9E2Z0P5-F1
#
_cell.length_a   1.000
_cell.length_b   1.000
_cell.length_c   1.000
_cell.angle_alpha   90.00
_cell.angle_beta   90.00
_cell.angle_gamma   90.00
#
_symmetry.space_group_name_H-M   'P 1'
#
loop_
_entity.id
_entity.type
_entity.pdbx_description
1 polymer ?
#
loop_
_entity_poly.entity_id
_entity_poly.type
_entity_poly.pdbx_seq_one_letter_code
_entity_poly.pdbx_strand_id
1 'polypeptide(L)' 'MAERKPVLGPAPVHPELDQLLEQTRTIAVSEADLQEQRISFAYGNAPQASKITKESIRDASKSILMTR' A
#
# COMPACT_ATOMS: atom_id res chain seq x y z
N MET A 1 -29.69 14.60 -18.64
CA MET A 1 -28.78 14.20 -17.55
C MET A 1 -27.40 14.71 -17.92
N ALA A 2 -26.73 15.50 -17.08
CA ALA A 2 -25.42 16.05 -17.40
C ALA A 2 -24.36 14.94 -17.41
N GLU A 3 -23.62 14.80 -18.52
CA GLU A 3 -22.48 13.89 -18.62
C GLU A 3 -21.44 14.28 -17.56
N ARG A 4 -21.15 13.37 -16.62
CA ARG A 4 -20.09 13.57 -15.64
C ARG A 4 -18.75 13.45 -16.36
N LYS A 5 -18.14 14.59 -16.70
CA LYS A 5 -16.80 14.64 -17.27
C LYS A 5 -15.78 14.45 -16.13
N PRO A 6 -14.95 13.40 -16.13
CA PRO A 6 -13.91 13.23 -15.12
C PRO A 6 -12.95 14.43 -15.14
N VAL A 7 -12.59 14.92 -13.95
CA VAL A 7 -11.70 16.09 -13.77
C VAL A 7 -10.26 15.79 -14.21
N LEU A 8 -9.88 14.51 -14.17
CA LEU A 8 -8.55 14.04 -14.53
C LEU A 8 -8.61 13.35 -15.90
N GLY A 9 -7.70 13.74 -16.79
CA GLY A 9 -7.46 13.05 -18.07
C GLY A 9 -6.79 11.68 -17.86
N PRO A 10 -6.62 10.89 -18.93
CA PRO A 10 -5.89 9.63 -18.85
C PRO A 10 -4.47 9.87 -18.31
N ALA A 11 -3.96 8.90 -17.54
CA ALA A 11 -2.60 8.93 -17.06
C ALA A 11 -1.63 8.98 -18.26
N PRO A 12 -0.50 9.70 -18.16
CA PRO A 12 0.53 9.69 -19.18
C PRO A 12 1.13 8.28 -19.34
N VAL A 13 1.64 7.98 -20.53
CA VAL A 13 2.31 6.71 -20.81
C VAL A 13 3.66 6.67 -20.11
N HIS A 14 3.95 5.58 -19.41
CA HIS A 14 5.20 5.37 -18.68
C HIS A 14 5.85 4.03 -19.10
N PRO A 15 6.57 3.97 -20.23
CA PRO A 15 7.06 2.71 -20.80
C PRO A 15 7.96 1.92 -19.84
N GLU A 16 8.78 2.61 -19.05
CA GLU A 16 9.64 2.01 -18.04
C GLU A 16 8.83 1.38 -16.89
N LEU A 17 7.72 2.03 -16.49
CA LEU A 17 6.82 1.51 -15.48
C LEU A 17 6.08 0.28 -16.00
N ASP A 18 5.59 0.33 -17.25
CA ASP A 18 4.91 -0.79 -17.88
C ASP A 18 5.83 -2.01 -17.97
N GLN A 19 7.10 -1.79 -18.35
CA GLN A 19 8.10 -2.85 -18.40
C GLN A 19 8.37 -3.45 -17.01
N LEU A 20 8.48 -2.61 -15.98
CA LEU A 20 8.69 -3.06 -14.60
C LEU A 20 7.50 -3.87 -14.07
N LEU A 21 6.28 -3.44 -14.39
CA LEU A 21 5.05 -4.15 -14.00
C LEU A 21 4.98 -5.53 -14.66
N GLU A 22 5.27 -5.64 -15.95
CA GLU A 22 5.28 -6.93 -16.64
C GLU A 22 6.36 -7.88 -16.08
N GLN A 23 7.55 -7.35 -15.75
CA GLN A 23 8.62 -8.14 -15.14
C GLN A 23 8.28 -8.67 -13.74
N THR A 24 7.47 -7.91 -13.00
CA THR A 24 7.17 -8.22 -11.59
C THR A 24 5.86 -9.00 -11.39
N ARG A 25 5.02 -9.08 -12.43
CA ARG A 25 3.68 -9.67 -12.37
C ARG A 25 3.63 -11.13 -11.89
N THR A 26 4.68 -11.89 -12.17
CA THR A 26 4.79 -13.31 -11.82
C THR A 26 5.52 -13.58 -10.51
N ILE A 27 6.02 -12.52 -9.86
CA ILE A 27 6.72 -12.65 -8.57
C ILE A 27 5.66 -13.01 -7.52
N ALA A 28 5.78 -14.22 -6.98
CA ALA A 28 4.98 -14.64 -5.84
C ALA A 28 5.42 -13.85 -4.61
N VAL A 29 4.49 -13.14 -3.99
CA VAL A 29 4.71 -12.43 -2.72
C VAL A 29 4.21 -13.33 -1.59
N SER A 30 5.07 -13.64 -0.63
CA SER A 30 4.66 -14.46 0.51
C SER A 30 3.81 -13.67 1.51
N GLU A 31 3.06 -14.37 2.37
CA GLU A 31 2.34 -13.70 3.47
C GLU A 31 3.28 -12.94 4.42
N ALA A 32 4.51 -13.43 4.61
CA ALA A 32 5.52 -12.73 5.40
C ALA A 32 5.95 -11.41 4.74
N ASP A 33 6.14 -11.41 3.42
CA ASP A 33 6.47 -10.21 2.66
C ASP A 33 5.33 -9.19 2.70
N LEU A 34 4.08 -9.65 2.50
CA LEU A 34 2.89 -8.81 2.61
C LEU A 34 2.75 -8.23 4.03
N GLN A 35 3.02 -9.04 5.05
CA GLN A 35 2.98 -8.56 6.44
C GLN A 35 4.03 -7.48 6.70
N GLU A 36 5.28 -7.67 6.26
CA GLU A 36 6.34 -6.67 6.42
C GLU A 36 6.06 -5.39 5.61
N GLN A 37 5.49 -5.51 4.40
CA GLN A 37 5.04 -4.37 3.62
C GLN A 37 3.95 -3.57 4.34
N ARG A 38 2.94 -4.25 4.90
CA ARG A 38 1.88 -3.60 5.70
C ARG A 38 2.47 -2.87 6.92
N ILE A 39 3.42 -3.49 7.63
CA ILE A 39 4.11 -2.87 8.77
C ILE A 39 4.85 -1.60 8.33
N SER A 40 5.61 -1.70 7.23
CA SER A 40 6.40 -0.59 6.71
C SER A 40 5.54 0.56 6.21
N PHE A 41 4.43 0.25 5.52
CA PHE A 41 3.46 1.24 5.07
C PHE A 41 2.83 1.98 6.25
N ALA A 42 2.34 1.26 7.26
CA ALA A 42 1.72 1.88 8.43
C ALA A 42 2.70 2.74 9.22
N TYR A 43 3.97 2.31 9.33
CA TYR A 43 5.00 3.10 10.02
C TYR A 43 5.37 4.36 9.22
N GLY A 44 5.61 4.22 7.91
CA GLY A 44 5.96 5.35 7.04
C GLY A 44 4.85 6.40 6.93
N ASN A 45 3.60 6.02 7.18
CA ASN A 45 2.43 6.91 7.18
C ASN A 45 1.93 7.26 8.59
N ALA A 46 2.69 6.91 9.65
CA ALA A 46 2.28 7.23 11.01
C ALA A 46 2.23 8.76 11.19
N PRO A 47 1.19 9.31 11.86
CA PRO A 47 1.12 10.75 12.11
C PRO A 47 2.34 11.25 12.87
N GLN A 48 2.81 12.44 12.48
CA GLN A 48 3.90 13.12 13.18
C GLN A 48 3.53 13.34 14.65
N ALA A 49 4.51 13.20 15.54
CA ALA A 49 4.35 13.24 17.00
C ALA A 49 3.43 12.16 17.62
N SER A 50 3.06 11.11 16.88
CA SER A 50 2.45 9.93 17.47
C SER A 50 3.47 9.09 18.25
N LYS A 51 2.99 8.21 19.13
CA LYS A 51 3.83 7.22 19.83
C LYS A 51 3.97 5.90 19.05
N ILE A 52 3.59 5.90 17.77
CA ILE A 52 3.57 4.71 16.94
C ILE A 52 5.00 4.39 16.50
N THR A 53 5.49 3.22 16.87
CA THR A 53 6.79 2.68 16.44
C THR A 53 6.61 1.51 15.49
N LYS A 54 7.67 1.18 14.73
CA LYS A 54 7.64 0.01 13.83
C LYS A 54 7.39 -1.29 14.61
N GLU A 55 7.92 -1.40 15.83
CA GLU A 55 7.70 -2.53 16.74
C GLU A 55 6.24 -2.62 17.19
N SER A 56 5.63 -1.49 17.59
CA SER A 56 4.22 -1.47 18.00
C SER A 56 3.28 -1.91 16.87
N ILE A 57 3.57 -1.51 15.62
CA ILE A 57 2.82 -1.95 14.44
C ILE A 57 3.09 -3.43 14.15
N ARG A 58 4.33 -3.91 14.26
CA ARG A 58 4.66 -5.32 14.08
C ARG A 58 3.85 -6.19 15.03
N ASP A 59 3.71 -5.78 16.30
CA ASP A 59 2.88 -6.50 17.27
C ASP A 59 1.40 -6.42 16.92
N ALA A 60 0.88 -5.25 16.57
CA ALA A 60 -0.51 -5.09 16.15
C ALA A 60 -0.84 -5.87 14.86
N SER A 61 0.12 -6.06 13.94
CA SER A 61 -0.08 -6.76 12.67
C SER A 61 -0.38 -8.25 12.82
N LYS A 62 -0.12 -8.83 13.99
CA LYS A 62 -0.29 -10.28 14.27
C LYS A 62 -1.76 -10.67 14.46
N SER A 63 -2.64 -9.72 14.77
CA SER A 63 -4.05 -10.00 15.04
C SER A 63 -4.94 -8.85 14.60
N ILE A 64 -6.02 -9.15 13.89
CA ILE A 64 -7.05 -8.15 13.57
C ILE A 64 -8.02 -8.11 14.75
N LEU A 65 -8.02 -7.00 15.48
CA LEU A 65 -9.06 -6.71 16.46
C LEU A 65 -10.25 -6.07 15.72
N MET A 66 -11.31 -6.84 15.49
CA MET A 66 -12.60 -6.27 15.09
C MET A 66 -13.34 -5.83 16.35
N THR A 67 -13.35 -4.53 16.63
CA THR A 67 -14.26 -3.95 17.60
C THR A 67 -15.65 -3.84 16.95
N ARG A 68 -16.69 -4.34 17.63
CA ARG A 68 -18.09 -4.26 17.19
C ARG A 68 -18.65 -2.85 17.28
#